data_AF-A0AAD2KLR4-F1
#
_entry.id   AF-A0AAD2KLR4-F1
#
_cell.length_a   1.000
_cell.length_b   1.000
_cell.length_c   1.000
_cell.angle_alpha   90.00
_cell.angle_beta   90.00
_cell.angle_gamma   90.00
#
_symmetry.space_group_name_H-M   'P 1'
#
loop_
_entity.id
_entity.type
_entity.pdbx_description
1 polymer ?
#
loop_
_entity_poly.entity_id
_entity_poly.type
_entity_poly.pdbx_seq_one_letter_code
_entity_poly.pdbx_strand_id
1 'polypeptide(L)'
;MPTRDEIAVAVRELYEETLLGMTEGDYEEHGDGSLRYGYDEGPMYELQITRGGIARLTEWADQEYETELCPMREVEALPQEKAVLLWELLASGEIEAVRSHFQVAKRPL
;
A
#
# COMPACT_ATOMS: atom_id res chain seq x y z
N MET A 1 7.00 14.66 -1.59
CA MET A 1 7.07 13.26 -1.14
C MET A 1 7.19 13.25 0.37
N PRO A 2 6.50 12.34 1.07
CA PRO A 2 6.64 12.19 2.52
C PRO A 2 8.05 11.72 2.88
N THR A 3 8.52 12.13 4.05
CA THR A 3 9.78 11.68 4.64
C THR A 3 9.62 10.29 5.25
N ARG A 4 10.75 9.61 5.48
CA ARG A 4 10.78 8.32 6.18
C ARG A 4 10.10 8.37 7.56
N ASP A 5 10.32 9.44 8.31
CA ASP A 5 9.75 9.59 9.65
C ASP A 5 8.22 9.76 9.59
N GLU A 6 7.71 10.54 8.61
CA GLU A 6 6.27 10.69 8.37
C GLU A 6 5.63 9.36 7.95
N ILE A 7 6.28 8.60 7.06
CA ILE A 7 5.83 7.26 6.66
C ILE A 7 5.78 6.32 7.87
N ALA A 8 6.85 6.29 8.68
CA ALA A 8 6.93 5.42 9.85
C ALA A 8 5.85 5.75 10.90
N VAL A 9 5.56 7.04 11.11
CA VAL A 9 4.48 7.48 12.00
C VAL A 9 3.12 7.02 11.46
N ALA A 10 2.83 7.27 10.17
CA ALA A 10 1.55 6.88 9.57
C ALA A 10 1.33 5.36 9.59
N VAL A 11 2.36 4.56 9.29
CA VAL A 11 2.26 3.09 9.37
C VAL A 11 2.06 2.62 10.81
N ARG A 12 2.74 3.25 11.78
CA ARG A 12 2.55 2.92 13.19
C ARG A 12 1.11 3.21 13.63
N GLU A 13 0.57 4.36 13.27
CA GLU A 13 -0.83 4.71 13.56
C GLU A 13 -1.78 3.67 12.94
N LEU A 14 -1.57 3.30 11.67
CA LEU A 14 -2.38 2.28 11.01
C LEU A 14 -2.38 0.91 11.73
N TYR A 15 -1.22 0.44 12.19
CA TYR A 15 -1.08 -0.89 12.81
C TYR A 15 -1.45 -0.92 14.30
N GLU A 16 -1.14 0.14 15.04
CA GLU A 16 -1.18 0.16 16.51
C GLU A 16 -2.30 1.02 17.07
N GLU A 17 -2.79 2.01 16.31
CA GLU A 17 -3.73 2.98 16.87
C GLU A 17 -5.07 2.31 17.19
N THR A 18 -5.45 2.44 18.46
CA THR A 18 -6.77 2.10 18.95
C THR A 18 -7.38 3.40 19.46
N LEU A 19 -8.16 4.06 18.61
CA LEU A 19 -8.84 5.29 18.94
C LEU A 19 -9.95 5.02 19.97
N LEU A 20 -9.88 5.74 21.10
CA LEU A 20 -10.88 5.67 22.17
C LEU A 20 -12.24 6.09 21.62
N GLY A 21 -13.19 5.14 21.60
CA GLY A 21 -14.55 5.36 21.11
C GLY A 21 -14.82 4.84 19.70
N MET A 22 -13.81 4.33 18.97
CA MET A 22 -14.03 3.58 17.74
C MET A 22 -14.42 2.13 18.04
N THR A 23 -15.44 1.66 17.34
CA THR A 23 -15.94 0.28 17.37
C THR A 23 -15.23 -0.57 16.31
N GLU A 24 -15.38 -1.89 16.39
CA GLU A 24 -14.86 -2.81 15.38
C GLU A 24 -15.40 -2.50 13.98
N GLY A 25 -16.68 -2.07 13.88
CA GLY A 25 -17.29 -1.64 12.62
C GLY A 25 -16.67 -0.35 12.05
N ASP A 26 -16.26 0.60 12.91
CA ASP A 26 -15.57 1.81 12.44
C ASP A 26 -14.18 1.48 11.86
N TYR A 27 -13.53 0.44 12.38
CA TYR A 27 -12.28 -0.07 11.82
C TYR A 27 -12.46 -0.92 10.56
N GLU A 28 -13.63 -1.49 10.32
CA GLU A 28 -13.94 -2.13 9.04
C GLU A 28 -14.17 -1.08 7.93
N GLU A 29 -14.74 0.08 8.27
CA GLU A 29 -14.98 1.18 7.32
C GLU A 29 -13.72 2.03 7.05
N HIS A 30 -12.81 2.14 8.02
CA HIS A 30 -11.58 2.94 7.94
C HIS A 30 -10.33 2.15 8.35
N GLY A 31 -10.24 0.91 7.88
CA GLY A 31 -9.19 -0.04 8.28
C GLY A 31 -7.90 0.04 7.48
N ASP A 32 -7.76 0.98 6.56
CA ASP A 32 -6.64 1.06 5.63
C ASP A 32 -6.13 2.47 5.37
N GLY A 33 -4.88 2.55 4.93
CA GLY A 33 -4.26 3.75 4.39
C GLY A 33 -3.69 3.48 3.00
N SER A 34 -3.64 4.50 2.15
CA SER A 34 -3.05 4.39 0.81
C SER A 34 -1.99 5.45 0.55
N LEU A 35 -0.96 5.04 -0.17
CA LEU A 35 0.04 5.94 -0.75
C LEU A 35 -0.03 5.83 -2.27
N ARG A 36 0.08 6.98 -2.95
CA ARG A 36 0.01 7.09 -4.40
C ARG A 36 1.29 7.69 -4.96
N TYR A 37 1.74 7.19 -6.09
CA TYR A 37 2.85 7.73 -6.86
C TYR A 37 2.49 7.68 -8.35
N GLY A 38 2.63 8.80 -9.05
CA GLY A 38 2.31 8.91 -10.48
C GLY A 38 2.44 10.34 -10.97
N TYR A 39 2.15 10.53 -12.26
CA TYR A 39 2.17 11.83 -12.95
C TYR A 39 0.80 12.11 -13.58
N ASP A 40 0.55 13.32 -14.06
CA ASP A 40 -0.73 13.68 -14.67
C ASP A 40 -0.96 12.89 -15.97
N GLU A 41 0.08 12.79 -16.80
CA GLU A 41 0.12 11.93 -17.98
C GLU A 41 1.09 10.77 -17.72
N GLY A 42 0.56 9.57 -17.52
CA GLY A 42 1.35 8.35 -17.32
C GLY A 42 0.94 7.56 -16.07
N PRO A 43 1.59 6.40 -15.85
CA PRO A 43 1.09 5.41 -14.92
C PRO A 43 0.99 5.94 -13.49
N MET A 44 -0.10 5.58 -12.82
CA MET A 44 -0.38 5.87 -11.42
C MET A 44 -0.38 4.55 -10.63
N TYR A 45 0.32 4.55 -9.51
CA TYR A 45 0.48 3.40 -8.64
C TYR A 45 -0.15 3.72 -7.29
N GLU A 46 -1.03 2.85 -6.81
CA GLU A 46 -1.61 2.96 -5.48
C GLU A 46 -1.25 1.71 -4.66
N LEU A 47 -0.69 1.95 -3.49
CA LEU A 47 -0.37 0.92 -2.51
C LEU A 47 -1.21 1.15 -1.26
N GLN A 48 -2.28 0.36 -1.15
CA GLN A 48 -3.14 0.31 0.03
C GLN A 48 -2.57 -0.70 1.02
N ILE A 49 -2.57 -0.36 2.30
CA ILE A 49 -2.20 -1.25 3.40
C ILE A 49 -3.29 -1.18 4.45
N THR A 50 -3.79 -2.32 4.90
CA THR A 50 -4.76 -2.41 5.99
C THR A 50 -4.07 -2.55 7.34
N ARG A 51 -4.77 -2.22 8.42
CA ARG A 51 -4.33 -2.45 9.81
C ARG A 51 -4.05 -3.93 10.13
N GLY A 52 -4.67 -4.84 9.37
CA GLY A 52 -4.42 -6.29 9.46
C GLY A 52 -3.19 -6.76 8.68
N GLY A 53 -2.45 -5.83 8.06
CA GLY A 53 -1.27 -6.15 7.25
C GLY A 53 -1.60 -6.77 5.90
N ILE A 54 -2.76 -6.47 5.32
CA ILE A 54 -3.01 -6.80 3.91
C ILE A 54 -2.50 -5.62 3.07
N ALA A 55 -1.58 -5.87 2.16
CA ALA A 55 -1.12 -4.88 1.20
C ALA A 55 -1.67 -5.19 -0.20
N ARG A 56 -2.15 -4.16 -0.90
CA ARG A 56 -2.68 -4.25 -2.27
C ARG A 56 -1.99 -3.23 -3.15
N LEU A 57 -1.44 -3.70 -4.27
CA LEU A 57 -0.88 -2.87 -5.32
C LEU A 57 -1.83 -2.85 -6.50
N THR A 58 -2.33 -1.66 -6.84
CA THR A 58 -3.06 -1.38 -8.07
C THR A 58 -2.24 -0.45 -8.97
N GLU A 59 -2.34 -0.67 -10.27
CA GLU A 59 -1.61 0.09 -11.27
C GLU A 59 -2.56 0.57 -12.36
N TRP A 60 -2.54 1.86 -12.63
CA TRP A 60 -3.46 2.55 -13.51
C TRP A 60 -2.70 3.28 -14.61
N ALA A 61 -3.33 3.45 -15.77
CA ALA A 61 -2.71 4.14 -16.89
C ALA A 61 -2.44 5.63 -16.61
N ASP A 62 -3.25 6.23 -15.75
CA ASP A 62 -3.24 7.64 -15.35
C ASP A 62 -4.02 7.84 -14.02
N GLN A 63 -4.18 9.10 -13.61
CA GLN A 63 -4.89 9.48 -12.38
C GLN A 63 -6.42 9.46 -12.51
N GLU A 64 -6.98 9.15 -13.67
CA GLU A 64 -8.43 9.04 -13.86
C GLU A 64 -8.97 7.69 -13.36
N TYR A 65 -8.07 6.72 -13.09
CA TYR A 65 -8.41 5.38 -12.61
C TYR A 65 -9.38 4.63 -13.55
N GLU A 66 -9.38 4.97 -14.84
CA GLU A 66 -10.27 4.34 -15.82
C GLU A 66 -9.70 3.02 -16.38
N THR A 67 -8.37 2.94 -16.50
CA THR A 67 -7.70 1.78 -17.11
C THR A 67 -6.69 1.16 -16.15
N GLU A 68 -7.00 -0.02 -15.62
CA GLU A 68 -6.04 -0.87 -14.91
C GLU A 68 -4.98 -1.42 -15.88
N LEU A 69 -3.70 -1.28 -15.52
CA LEU A 69 -2.59 -1.80 -16.31
C LEU A 69 -2.35 -3.30 -16.06
N CYS A 70 -2.73 -3.78 -14.88
CA CYS A 70 -2.66 -5.18 -14.51
C CYS A 70 -3.64 -5.50 -13.38
N PRO A 71 -4.04 -6.78 -13.19
CA PRO A 71 -4.83 -7.18 -12.04
C PRO A 71 -4.15 -6.77 -10.73
N MET A 72 -4.97 -6.31 -9.77
CA MET A 72 -4.54 -6.02 -8.40
C MET A 72 -3.74 -7.19 -7.82
N ARG A 73 -2.62 -6.87 -7.17
CA ARG A 73 -1.79 -7.86 -6.48
C ARG A 73 -1.88 -7.66 -4.98
N GLU A 74 -1.99 -8.76 -4.24
CA GLU A 74 -2.19 -8.74 -2.79
C GLU A 74 -1.12 -9.57 -2.07
N VAL A 75 -0.70 -9.09 -0.91
CA VAL A 75 0.10 -9.83 0.08
C VAL A 75 -0.58 -9.72 1.43
N GLU A 76 -0.81 -10.86 2.08
CA GLU A 76 -1.38 -10.93 3.42
C GLU A 76 -0.30 -10.99 4.50
N ALA A 77 -0.69 -10.71 5.75
CA ALA A 77 0.15 -10.82 6.94
C ALA A 77 1.49 -10.05 6.85
N LEU A 78 1.48 -8.89 6.20
CA LEU A 78 2.62 -8.00 6.03
C LEU A 78 3.04 -7.41 7.39
N PRO A 79 4.27 -7.64 7.85
CA PRO A 79 4.77 -6.99 9.07
C PRO A 79 4.86 -5.46 8.91
N GLN A 80 4.62 -4.72 9.99
CA GLN A 80 4.69 -3.25 10.02
C GLN A 80 5.99 -2.68 9.42
N GLU A 81 7.14 -3.30 9.70
CA GLU A 81 8.43 -2.89 9.15
C GLU A 81 8.48 -2.99 7.61
N LYS A 82 7.80 -4.00 7.06
CA LYS A 82 7.68 -4.19 5.60
C LYS A 82 6.67 -3.23 4.99
N ALA A 83 5.62 -2.85 5.71
CA ALA A 83 4.71 -1.79 5.28
C ALA A 83 5.44 -0.45 5.14
N VAL A 84 6.27 -0.08 6.13
CA VAL A 84 7.13 1.11 6.05
C VAL A 84 8.02 1.06 4.81
N LEU A 85 8.74 -0.05 4.61
CA LEU A 85 9.62 -0.23 3.45
C LEU A 85 8.88 -0.07 2.12
N LEU A 86 7.70 -0.68 1.98
CA LEU A 86 6.95 -0.61 0.72
C LEU A 86 6.47 0.82 0.41
N TRP A 87 5.99 1.56 1.41
CA TRP A 87 5.64 2.97 1.23
C TRP A 87 6.87 3.86 0.96
N GLU A 88 8.02 3.59 1.59
CA GLU A 88 9.29 4.28 1.28
C GLU A 88 9.72 4.06 -0.18
N LEU A 89 9.66 2.82 -0.66
CA LEU A 89 9.99 2.47 -2.04
C LEU A 89 9.03 3.16 -3.03
N LEU A 90 7.73 3.13 -2.75
CA LEU A 90 6.74 3.80 -3.60
C LEU A 90 6.94 5.32 -3.62
N ALA A 91 7.14 5.95 -2.47
CA ALA A 91 7.40 7.39 -2.36
C ALA A 91 8.66 7.82 -3.15
N SER A 92 9.61 6.91 -3.32
CA SER A 92 10.86 7.12 -4.06
C SER A 92 10.75 6.76 -5.55
N GLY A 93 9.61 6.24 -6.01
CA GLY A 93 9.41 5.81 -7.40
C GLY A 93 10.09 4.49 -7.77
N GLU A 94 10.51 3.68 -6.78
CA GLU A 94 11.18 2.39 -6.97
C GLU A 94 10.17 1.28 -7.30
N ILE A 95 9.41 1.44 -8.39
CA ILE A 95 8.25 0.61 -8.74
C ILE A 95 8.61 -0.87 -8.92
N GLU A 96 9.74 -1.16 -9.55
CA GLU A 96 10.18 -2.55 -9.73
C GLU A 96 10.49 -3.24 -8.40
N ALA A 97 11.06 -2.49 -7.44
CA ALA A 97 11.31 -3.00 -6.11
C ALA A 97 9.98 -3.30 -5.41
N VAL A 98 9.00 -2.37 -5.47
CA VAL A 98 7.64 -2.60 -4.93
C VAL A 98 7.03 -3.85 -5.54
N ARG A 99 6.99 -3.98 -6.88
CA ARG A 99 6.43 -5.14 -7.59
C ARG A 99 7.04 -6.47 -7.14
N SER A 100 8.35 -6.50 -6.87
CA SER A 100 9.05 -7.72 -6.44
C SER A 100 8.51 -8.31 -5.13
N HIS A 101 7.91 -7.50 -4.27
CA HIS A 101 7.29 -7.95 -3.03
C HIS A 101 5.93 -8.63 -3.24
N PHE A 102 5.31 -8.47 -4.41
CA PHE A 102 4.00 -9.04 -4.76
C PHE A 102 4.10 -10.24 -5.71
N GLN A 103 5.31 -10.68 -6.06
CA GLN A 103 5.49 -11.84 -6.92
C GLN A 103 5.24 -13.12 -6.10
N VAL A 104 4.12 -13.80 -6.39
CA VAL A 104 3.91 -15.16 -5.92
C VAL A 104 5.02 -16.04 -6.50
N ALA A 105 5.78 -16.73 -5.64
CA ALA A 105 6.69 -17.77 -6.10
C ALA A 105 5.92 -18.72 -7.02
N LYS A 106 6.31 -18.80 -8.31
CA LYS A 106 5.79 -19.84 -9.20
C LYS A 106 6.06 -21.17 -8.51
N ARG A 107 5.02 -21.82 -7.98
CA ARG A 107 5.17 -23.22 -7.55
C ARG A 107 5.61 -23.99 -8.80
N PRO A 108 6.76 -24.70 -8.76
CA PRO A 108 7.08 -25.60 -9.84
C PRO A 108 5.98 -26.67 -9.88
N LEU A 109 5.46 -26.92 -11.09
CA LEU A 109 4.62 -28.08 -11.38
C LEU A 109 5.45 -29.37 -11.25
#